data_AF-A0A4U1HYZ1-F1
#
_entry.id   AF-A0A4U1HYZ1-F1
#
_cell.length_a   1.000
_cell.length_b   1.000
_cell.length_c   1.000
_cell.angle_alpha   90.00
_cell.angle_beta   90.00
_cell.angle_gamma   90.00
#
_symmetry.space_group_name_H-M   'P 1'
#
loop_
_entity.id
_entity.type
_entity.pdbx_description
1 polymer ?
#
loop_
_entity_poly.entity_id
_entity_poly.type
_entity_poly.pdbx_seq_one_letter_code
_entity_poly.pdbx_strand_id
1 'polypeptide(L)'
;MLKGFFPPYTPNGQSSLLSPPPWHYAGQVLSLAYDVDIQVAQSYVPENLGTATGRACGHVCEWQSTTNGWELADPVYAQYKEFFVLVEVETKSGELLNFCPLIWIDQDIAMARGLLQGWPKKMGQIWMTRSYALEHRAAASPRAGTVIGASVASKDRRLVEVKATLDEKEGRPLGLLAHPVVNLAGSPSVVGEPDRGSLRLLRAAVGDVVLGPMTSGTAELRYFDSPHDEIAPLAPRGAVEASLGMVAITINGAVEVKE
;
A
#
# COMPACT_ATOMS: atom_id res chain seq x y z
N MET A 1 -24.72 0.81 27.74
CA MET A 1 -24.43 0.67 26.29
C MET A 1 -22.93 0.50 26.14
N LEU A 2 -22.48 -0.45 25.32
CA LEU A 2 -21.04 -0.65 25.05
C LEU A 2 -20.54 0.45 24.10
N LYS A 3 -19.25 0.79 24.19
CA LYS A 3 -18.60 1.88 23.42
C LYS A 3 -17.44 1.33 22.58
N GLY A 4 -17.04 2.07 21.56
CA GLY A 4 -15.91 1.77 20.66
C GLY A 4 -16.28 2.06 19.20
N PHE A 5 -15.30 2.46 18.40
CA PHE A 5 -15.49 2.64 16.96
C PHE A 5 -15.39 1.31 16.20
N PHE A 6 -14.48 0.45 16.65
CA PHE A 6 -14.27 -0.90 16.12
C PHE A 6 -14.33 -1.90 17.28
N PRO A 7 -14.73 -3.17 17.07
CA PRO A 7 -14.69 -4.16 18.14
C PRO A 7 -13.28 -4.35 18.72
N PRO A 8 -13.17 -4.88 19.95
CA PRO A 8 -14.28 -5.20 20.88
C PRO A 8 -14.94 -3.96 21.50
N TYR A 9 -16.27 -4.01 21.61
CA TYR A 9 -17.05 -2.97 22.29
C TYR A 9 -17.08 -3.21 23.80
N THR A 10 -16.62 -2.24 24.59
CA THR A 10 -16.50 -2.37 26.06
C THR A 10 -17.13 -1.19 26.78
N PRO A 11 -17.38 -1.24 28.10
CA PRO A 11 -18.03 -0.13 28.82
C PRO A 11 -17.34 1.24 28.60
N ASN A 12 -16.02 1.23 28.48
CA ASN A 12 -15.20 2.43 28.30
C ASN A 12 -14.73 2.65 26.85
N GLY A 13 -14.83 1.64 25.97
CA GLY A 13 -14.36 1.71 24.59
C GLY A 13 -12.83 1.68 24.41
N GLN A 14 -12.06 1.60 25.50
CA GLN A 14 -10.59 1.57 25.50
C GLN A 14 -10.01 0.34 24.79
N SER A 15 -10.79 -0.74 24.70
CA SER A 15 -10.37 -1.97 24.02
C SER A 15 -10.65 -1.95 22.52
N SER A 16 -11.29 -0.89 22.01
CA SER A 16 -11.54 -0.71 20.57
C SER A 16 -10.21 -0.77 19.83
N LEU A 17 -10.06 -1.68 18.86
CA LEU A 17 -8.82 -1.80 18.09
C LEU A 17 -8.46 -0.49 17.36
N LEU A 18 -9.49 0.25 16.93
CA LEU A 18 -9.35 1.48 16.18
C LEU A 18 -10.07 2.64 16.86
N SER A 19 -9.50 3.82 16.74
CA SER A 19 -10.22 5.10 16.85
C SER A 19 -10.73 5.53 15.47
N PRO A 20 -11.79 6.35 15.38
CA PRO A 20 -12.22 6.92 14.10
C PRO A 20 -11.12 7.83 13.51
N PRO A 21 -11.12 8.09 12.20
CA PRO A 21 -10.23 9.07 11.57
C PRO A 21 -10.45 10.49 12.13
N PRO A 22 -9.49 11.44 11.97
CA PRO A 22 -8.33 11.35 11.08
C PRO A 22 -7.25 10.39 11.55
N TRP A 23 -6.64 9.70 10.59
CA TRP A 23 -5.44 8.88 10.79
C TRP A 23 -4.28 9.53 10.05
N HIS A 24 -3.24 9.92 10.78
CA HIS A 24 -2.04 10.54 10.22
C HIS A 24 -0.97 9.47 9.98
N TYR A 25 -0.29 9.54 8.85
CA TYR A 25 0.76 8.62 8.46
C TYR A 25 2.00 9.40 8.04
N ALA A 26 3.18 8.88 8.39
CA ALA A 26 4.46 9.29 7.85
C ALA A 26 5.31 8.04 7.60
N GLY A 27 6.05 7.97 6.50
CA GLY A 27 6.79 6.77 6.19
C GLY A 27 7.77 6.91 5.03
N GLN A 28 8.63 5.91 4.91
CA GLN A 28 9.51 5.71 3.77
C GLN A 28 8.83 4.80 2.76
N VAL A 29 8.83 5.19 1.50
CA VAL A 29 8.21 4.46 0.40
C VAL A 29 9.24 4.21 -0.69
N LEU A 30 9.47 2.94 -1.01
CA LEU A 30 10.11 2.50 -2.24
C LEU A 30 9.03 2.18 -3.27
N SER A 31 8.92 3.01 -4.30
CA SER A 31 7.99 2.84 -5.40
C SER A 31 8.69 2.23 -6.61
N LEU A 32 8.05 1.28 -7.28
CA LEU A 32 8.64 0.44 -8.33
C LEU A 32 7.69 0.41 -9.52
N ALA A 33 7.90 1.27 -10.52
CA ALA A 33 7.04 1.34 -11.70
C ALA A 33 7.57 0.42 -12.82
N TYR A 34 6.67 -0.33 -13.45
CA TYR A 34 7.01 -1.31 -14.49
C TYR A 34 5.86 -1.54 -15.47
N ASP A 35 6.19 -2.13 -16.62
CA ASP A 35 5.19 -2.61 -17.58
C ASP A 35 4.72 -4.02 -17.17
N VAL A 36 3.44 -4.30 -17.34
CA VAL A 36 2.82 -5.60 -17.04
C VAL A 36 2.02 -6.07 -18.25
N ASP A 37 1.69 -7.36 -18.33
CA ASP A 37 0.73 -7.81 -19.33
C ASP A 37 -0.60 -7.08 -19.17
N ILE A 38 -1.03 -6.37 -20.22
CA ILE A 38 -2.26 -5.57 -20.17
C ILE A 38 -3.52 -6.42 -19.96
N GLN A 39 -3.56 -7.64 -20.50
CA GLN A 39 -4.71 -8.54 -20.34
C GLN A 39 -4.76 -9.10 -18.91
N VAL A 40 -3.59 -9.46 -18.35
CA VAL A 40 -3.51 -9.86 -16.94
C VAL A 40 -3.91 -8.70 -16.05
N ALA A 41 -3.33 -7.51 -16.24
CA ALA A 41 -3.68 -6.32 -15.47
C ALA A 41 -5.18 -6.01 -15.52
N GLN A 42 -5.78 -6.05 -16.71
CA GLN A 42 -7.21 -5.84 -16.89
C GLN A 42 -8.07 -6.85 -16.13
N SER A 43 -7.65 -8.11 -16.00
CA SER A 43 -8.42 -9.12 -15.27
C SER A 43 -8.54 -8.85 -13.76
N TYR A 44 -7.68 -7.99 -13.21
CA TYR A 44 -7.77 -7.52 -11.82
C TYR A 44 -8.62 -6.25 -11.66
N VAL A 45 -8.86 -5.50 -12.74
CA VAL A 45 -9.55 -4.20 -12.69
C VAL A 45 -11.07 -4.41 -12.79
N PRO A 46 -11.88 -3.86 -11.87
CA PRO A 46 -13.34 -3.92 -11.96
C PRO A 46 -13.85 -3.31 -13.27
N GLU A 47 -14.79 -3.97 -13.93
CA GLU A 47 -15.31 -3.57 -15.26
C GLU A 47 -15.83 -2.12 -15.29
N ASN A 48 -16.37 -1.64 -14.18
CA ASN A 48 -16.92 -0.30 -14.07
C ASN A 48 -15.92 0.78 -13.67
N LEU A 49 -14.66 0.42 -13.37
CA LEU A 49 -13.61 1.37 -13.01
C LEU A 49 -12.92 1.98 -14.24
N GLY A 50 -12.59 1.15 -15.24
CA GLY A 50 -11.89 1.61 -16.44
C GLY A 50 -11.04 0.54 -17.12
N THR A 51 -10.12 0.98 -17.97
CA THR A 51 -9.22 0.12 -18.75
C THR A 51 -7.80 0.19 -18.20
N ALA A 52 -7.18 -0.97 -17.95
CA ALA A 52 -5.78 -1.02 -17.53
C ALA A 52 -4.86 -0.48 -18.65
N THR A 53 -3.87 0.34 -18.28
CA THR A 53 -2.95 0.95 -19.27
C THR A 53 -1.78 0.03 -19.66
N GLY A 54 -1.62 -1.10 -18.97
CA GLY A 54 -0.43 -1.95 -19.05
C GLY A 54 0.71 -1.48 -18.14
N ARG A 55 0.49 -0.47 -17.30
CA ARG A 55 1.42 0.00 -16.27
C ARG A 55 0.99 -0.50 -14.89
N ALA A 56 1.98 -0.86 -14.08
CA ALA A 56 1.78 -1.19 -12.69
C ALA A 56 2.88 -0.59 -11.80
N CYS A 57 2.59 -0.47 -10.52
CA CYS A 57 3.52 0.03 -9.52
C CYS A 57 3.48 -0.83 -8.26
N GLY A 58 4.62 -1.39 -7.88
CA GLY A 58 4.81 -2.01 -6.57
C GLY A 58 5.28 -0.98 -5.56
N HIS A 59 4.77 -1.03 -4.33
CA HIS A 59 5.23 -0.18 -3.24
C HIS A 59 5.66 -1.04 -2.07
N VAL A 60 6.84 -0.78 -1.52
CA VAL A 60 7.28 -1.28 -0.21
C VAL A 60 7.37 -0.09 0.73
N CYS A 61 6.67 -0.15 1.86
CA CYS A 61 6.57 0.97 2.79
C CYS A 61 6.94 0.56 4.22
N GLU A 62 7.64 1.45 4.93
CA GLU A 62 7.66 1.46 6.41
C GLU A 62 6.88 2.68 6.89
N TRP A 63 5.76 2.44 7.55
CA TRP A 63 4.84 3.47 8.03
C TRP A 63 4.93 3.63 9.54
N GLN A 64 4.75 4.86 9.97
CA GLN A 64 4.37 5.24 11.32
C GLN A 64 3.06 6.02 11.25
N SER A 65 2.12 5.74 12.16
CA SER A 65 0.81 6.36 12.19
C SER A 65 0.38 6.79 13.58
N THR A 66 -0.51 7.78 13.65
CA THR A 66 -1.09 8.25 14.90
C THR A 66 -2.46 8.89 14.69
N THR A 67 -3.25 8.97 15.76
CA THR A 67 -4.45 9.79 15.83
C THR A 67 -4.14 11.12 16.51
N ASN A 68 -4.11 11.16 17.84
CA ASN A 68 -3.87 12.38 18.62
C ASN A 68 -2.44 12.49 19.18
N GLY A 69 -1.53 11.62 18.73
CA GLY A 69 -0.12 11.60 19.12
C GLY A 69 0.27 10.49 20.11
N TRP A 70 -0.69 9.89 20.83
CA TRP A 70 -0.35 8.92 21.88
C TRP A 70 0.35 7.67 21.34
N GLU A 71 -0.04 7.20 20.15
CA GLU A 71 0.56 6.00 19.53
C GLU A 71 2.06 6.19 19.27
N LEU A 72 2.52 7.42 19.07
CA LEU A 72 3.94 7.70 18.82
C LEU A 72 4.83 7.40 20.03
N ALA A 73 4.26 7.42 21.24
CA ALA A 73 4.93 6.99 22.45
C ALA A 73 4.92 5.46 22.64
N ASP A 74 4.11 4.75 21.85
CA ASP A 74 3.98 3.29 21.89
C ASP A 74 4.10 2.69 20.46
N PRO A 75 5.33 2.53 19.94
CA PRO A 75 5.56 2.27 18.53
C PRO A 75 4.96 0.96 18.01
N VAL A 76 4.60 -0.01 18.88
CA VAL A 76 3.90 -1.23 18.45
C VAL A 76 2.46 -0.98 17.99
N TYR A 77 1.88 0.17 18.36
CA TYR A 77 0.59 0.67 17.85
C TYR A 77 0.74 1.64 16.67
N ALA A 78 1.91 2.29 16.55
CA ALA A 78 2.12 3.28 15.50
C ALA A 78 2.72 2.70 14.22
N GLN A 79 3.59 1.69 14.31
CA GLN A 79 4.43 1.27 13.19
C GLN A 79 3.91 0.01 12.51
N TYR A 80 4.00 -0.01 11.19
CA TYR A 80 3.76 -1.20 10.38
C TYR A 80 4.51 -1.12 9.06
N LYS A 81 4.67 -2.25 8.40
CA LYS A 81 5.21 -2.35 7.05
C LYS A 81 4.15 -2.86 6.11
N GLU A 82 4.33 -2.50 4.85
CA GLU A 82 3.32 -2.74 3.83
C GLU A 82 3.97 -3.02 2.49
N PHE A 83 3.39 -3.94 1.74
CA PHE A 83 3.64 -4.07 0.31
C PHE A 83 2.33 -4.15 -0.45
N PHE A 84 2.22 -3.44 -1.56
CA PHE A 84 1.06 -3.50 -2.43
C PHE A 84 1.41 -3.28 -3.88
N VAL A 85 0.54 -3.78 -4.75
CA VAL A 85 0.59 -3.53 -6.20
C VAL A 85 -0.56 -2.61 -6.57
N LEU A 86 -0.27 -1.68 -7.47
CA LEU A 86 -1.24 -0.82 -8.13
C LEU A 86 -1.23 -1.12 -9.62
N VAL A 87 -2.40 -1.30 -10.21
CA VAL A 87 -2.60 -1.30 -11.66
C VAL A 87 -3.06 0.09 -12.06
N GLU A 88 -2.39 0.72 -13.00
CA GLU A 88 -2.82 2.00 -13.54
C GLU A 88 -4.01 1.79 -14.49
N VAL A 89 -5.03 2.62 -14.34
CA VAL A 89 -6.31 2.51 -15.04
C VAL A 89 -6.67 3.87 -15.61
N GLU A 90 -7.08 3.88 -16.87
CA GLU A 90 -7.72 5.01 -17.52
C GLU A 90 -9.25 4.86 -17.41
N THR A 91 -9.91 5.85 -16.83
CA THR A 91 -11.38 5.87 -16.72
C THR A 91 -12.01 6.17 -18.08
N LYS A 92 -13.33 5.98 -18.18
CA LYS A 92 -14.10 6.39 -19.37
C LYS A 92 -14.00 7.89 -19.70
N SER A 93 -13.69 8.73 -18.71
CA SER A 93 -13.48 10.17 -18.89
C SER A 93 -12.04 10.55 -19.27
N GLY A 94 -11.13 9.58 -19.35
CA GLY A 94 -9.70 9.80 -19.64
C GLY A 94 -8.85 10.20 -18.43
N GLU A 95 -9.40 10.07 -17.21
CA GLU A 95 -8.63 10.29 -15.98
C GLU A 95 -7.76 9.07 -15.67
N LEU A 96 -6.50 9.29 -15.28
CA LEU A 96 -5.62 8.24 -14.77
C LEU A 96 -5.79 8.08 -13.26
N LEU A 97 -6.08 6.85 -12.84
CA LEU A 97 -6.13 6.42 -11.45
C LEU A 97 -5.37 5.10 -11.27
N ASN A 98 -5.22 4.68 -10.02
CA ASN A 98 -4.67 3.38 -9.67
C ASN A 98 -5.75 2.50 -9.03
N PHE A 99 -5.72 1.21 -9.34
CA PHE A 99 -6.49 0.18 -8.64
C PHE A 99 -5.55 -0.71 -7.81
N CYS A 100 -5.89 -0.97 -6.54
CA CYS A 100 -5.11 -1.90 -5.72
C CYS A 100 -5.77 -3.28 -5.64
N PRO A 101 -5.28 -4.28 -6.40
CA PRO A 101 -5.82 -5.64 -6.29
C PRO A 101 -5.27 -6.42 -5.10
N LEU A 102 -4.01 -6.18 -4.71
CA LEU A 102 -3.28 -7.03 -3.77
C LEU A 102 -2.40 -6.19 -2.84
N ILE A 103 -2.48 -6.48 -1.54
CA ILE A 103 -1.74 -5.77 -0.49
C ILE A 103 -1.52 -6.67 0.73
N TRP A 104 -0.32 -6.60 1.30
CA TRP A 104 0.09 -7.31 2.52
C TRP A 104 0.67 -6.35 3.54
N ILE A 105 0.34 -6.56 4.81
CA ILE A 105 0.82 -5.79 5.97
C ILE A 105 1.32 -6.71 7.08
N ASP A 106 2.02 -6.16 8.09
CA ASP A 106 2.50 -6.92 9.25
C ASP A 106 1.78 -6.57 10.58
N GLN A 107 0.72 -5.77 10.54
CA GLN A 107 0.06 -5.23 11.73
C GLN A 107 -1.49 -5.17 11.58
N ASP A 108 -2.21 -5.52 12.64
CA ASP A 108 -3.67 -5.70 12.67
C ASP A 108 -4.51 -4.41 12.61
N ILE A 109 -4.12 -3.34 13.31
CA ILE A 109 -4.67 -1.98 13.18
C ILE A 109 -4.58 -1.53 11.72
N ALA A 110 -3.42 -1.70 11.09
CA ALA A 110 -3.22 -1.35 9.68
C ALA A 110 -4.13 -2.17 8.76
N MET A 111 -4.34 -3.47 9.07
CA MET A 111 -5.31 -4.32 8.37
C MET A 111 -6.74 -3.79 8.49
N ALA A 112 -7.20 -3.58 9.72
CA ALA A 112 -8.57 -3.19 10.01
C ALA A 112 -8.90 -1.82 9.39
N ARG A 113 -7.99 -0.84 9.51
CA ARG A 113 -8.14 0.46 8.82
C ARG A 113 -8.19 0.30 7.31
N GLY A 114 -7.38 -0.60 6.74
CA GLY A 114 -7.34 -0.87 5.30
C GLY A 114 -8.67 -1.41 4.79
N LEU A 115 -9.21 -2.45 5.44
CA LEU A 115 -10.47 -3.07 5.05
C LEU A 115 -11.65 -2.09 5.10
N LEU A 116 -11.69 -1.19 6.09
CA LEU A 116 -12.70 -0.11 6.16
C LEU A 116 -12.62 0.87 4.98
N GLN A 117 -11.45 1.00 4.36
CA GLN A 117 -11.18 1.86 3.20
C GLN A 117 -11.19 1.09 1.86
N GLY A 118 -11.51 -0.21 1.88
CA GLY A 118 -11.53 -1.09 0.72
C GLY A 118 -10.17 -1.67 0.32
N TRP A 119 -9.07 -1.32 0.98
CA TRP A 119 -7.77 -1.95 0.70
C TRP A 119 -7.85 -3.46 1.03
N PRO A 120 -7.56 -4.37 0.08
CA PRO A 120 -7.75 -5.81 0.28
C PRO A 120 -6.61 -6.47 1.08
N LYS A 121 -6.32 -5.93 2.27
CA LYS A 121 -5.14 -6.25 3.08
C LYS A 121 -5.14 -7.69 3.59
N LYS A 122 -4.01 -8.39 3.42
CA LYS A 122 -3.67 -9.67 4.06
C LYS A 122 -2.48 -9.51 5.01
N MET A 123 -2.34 -10.43 5.98
CA MET A 123 -1.09 -10.52 6.76
C MET A 123 0.08 -11.03 5.90
N GLY A 124 1.25 -10.46 6.16
CA GLY A 124 2.54 -10.86 5.60
C GLY A 124 3.70 -10.51 6.52
N GLN A 125 4.89 -10.86 6.07
CA GLN A 125 6.18 -10.45 6.63
C GLN A 125 6.85 -9.59 5.57
N ILE A 126 7.08 -8.33 5.90
CA ILE A 126 7.66 -7.35 4.99
C ILE A 126 8.96 -6.85 5.62
N TRP A 127 9.99 -6.71 4.80
CA TRP A 127 11.28 -6.16 5.19
C TRP A 127 11.80 -5.25 4.09
N MET A 128 12.35 -4.10 4.48
CA MET A 128 13.02 -3.15 3.58
C MET A 128 14.31 -2.69 4.23
N THR A 129 15.37 -2.48 3.43
CA THR A 129 16.58 -1.82 3.90
C THR A 129 16.25 -0.41 4.40
N ARG A 130 16.69 -0.09 5.62
CA ARG A 130 16.50 1.24 6.22
C ARG A 130 17.58 2.20 5.79
N SER A 131 17.17 3.44 5.52
CA SER A 131 18.09 4.56 5.35
C SER A 131 18.17 5.40 6.63
N TYR A 132 19.39 5.70 7.07
CA TYR A 132 19.65 6.57 8.22
C TYR A 132 20.38 7.84 7.77
N ALA A 133 20.03 8.97 8.39
CA ALA A 133 20.60 10.29 8.10
C ALA A 133 22.00 10.46 8.74
N LEU A 134 22.94 9.57 8.38
CA LEU A 134 24.32 9.59 8.84
C LEU A 134 25.27 8.98 7.80
N GLU A 135 26.54 9.38 7.81
CA GLU A 135 27.54 8.93 6.85
C GLU A 135 28.22 7.64 7.30
N HIS A 136 27.65 6.49 6.90
CA HIS A 136 28.22 5.17 7.16
C HIS A 136 27.77 4.14 6.11
N ARG A 137 28.57 3.10 5.84
CA ARG A 137 28.20 2.06 4.86
C ARG A 137 26.91 1.31 5.20
N ALA A 138 26.63 1.14 6.50
CA ALA A 138 25.41 0.51 6.98
C ALA A 138 24.19 1.46 7.00
N ALA A 139 24.38 2.76 6.74
CA ALA A 139 23.30 3.75 6.80
C ALA A 139 22.41 3.75 5.55
N ALA A 140 22.88 3.14 4.44
CA ALA A 140 22.17 3.09 3.16
C ALA A 140 21.54 4.44 2.77
N SER A 141 22.32 5.53 2.90
CA SER A 141 21.85 6.89 2.60
C SER A 141 21.34 6.97 1.15
N PRO A 142 20.22 7.66 0.87
CA PRO A 142 19.66 7.76 -0.48
C PRO A 142 20.57 8.58 -1.42
N ARG A 143 21.45 7.90 -2.15
CA ARG A 143 22.41 8.48 -3.10
C ARG A 143 22.82 7.46 -4.15
N ALA A 144 23.50 7.92 -5.20
CA ALA A 144 23.99 7.07 -6.27
C ALA A 144 24.78 5.84 -5.76
N GLY A 145 24.42 4.68 -6.29
CA GLY A 145 25.02 3.39 -5.95
C GLY A 145 24.50 2.75 -4.67
N THR A 146 23.66 3.43 -3.87
CA THR A 146 23.01 2.80 -2.71
C THR A 146 22.03 1.73 -3.18
N VAL A 147 22.12 0.55 -2.56
CA VAL A 147 21.21 -0.57 -2.82
C VAL A 147 20.18 -0.69 -1.71
N ILE A 148 18.90 -0.71 -2.07
CA ILE A 148 17.77 -0.93 -1.17
C ILE A 148 17.17 -2.30 -1.51
N GLY A 149 17.25 -3.23 -0.56
CA GLY A 149 16.61 -4.53 -0.66
C GLY A 149 15.22 -4.51 -0.04
N ALA A 150 14.30 -5.31 -0.58
CA ALA A 150 13.06 -5.64 0.11
C ALA A 150 12.63 -7.09 -0.12
N SER A 151 11.89 -7.64 0.84
CA SER A 151 11.39 -9.01 0.83
C SER A 151 9.98 -9.05 1.41
N VAL A 152 9.07 -9.75 0.72
CA VAL A 152 7.68 -9.94 1.16
C VAL A 152 7.35 -11.42 1.17
N ALA A 153 6.81 -11.92 2.27
CA ALA A 153 6.29 -13.28 2.37
C ALA A 153 4.90 -13.29 3.01
N SER A 154 4.11 -14.30 2.70
CA SER A 154 2.88 -14.59 3.46
C SER A 154 2.87 -16.08 3.81
N LYS A 155 2.58 -16.40 5.08
CA LYS A 155 2.52 -17.78 5.59
C LYS A 155 3.74 -18.62 5.16
N ASP A 156 4.93 -18.06 5.37
CA ASP A 156 6.25 -18.65 5.05
C ASP A 156 6.52 -18.89 3.56
N ARG A 157 5.73 -18.31 2.66
CA ARG A 157 5.94 -18.33 1.21
C ARG A 157 6.47 -17.00 0.75
N ARG A 158 7.64 -17.00 0.09
CA ARG A 158 8.19 -15.81 -0.54
C ARG A 158 7.26 -15.39 -1.68
N LEU A 159 6.86 -14.12 -1.70
CA LEU A 159 5.99 -13.52 -2.71
C LEU A 159 6.74 -12.49 -3.56
N VAL A 160 7.62 -11.70 -2.93
CA VAL A 160 8.33 -10.61 -3.62
C VAL A 160 9.79 -10.52 -3.15
N GLU A 161 10.69 -10.30 -4.11
CA GLU A 161 12.05 -9.82 -3.87
C GLU A 161 12.29 -8.53 -4.66
N VAL A 162 12.94 -7.57 -4.01
CA VAL A 162 13.35 -6.30 -4.61
C VAL A 162 14.82 -6.08 -4.33
N LYS A 163 15.54 -5.63 -5.35
CA LYS A 163 16.86 -5.03 -5.22
C LYS A 163 16.91 -3.77 -6.09
N ALA A 164 16.66 -2.62 -5.47
CA ALA A 164 16.73 -1.32 -6.11
C ALA A 164 18.13 -0.72 -5.97
N THR A 165 18.67 -0.14 -7.04
CA THR A 165 19.93 0.61 -7.04
C THR A 165 19.61 2.06 -7.37
N LEU A 166 19.90 2.95 -6.41
CA LEU A 166 19.64 4.38 -6.53
C LEU A 166 20.69 5.07 -7.41
N ASP A 167 20.28 6.13 -8.08
CA ASP A 167 21.13 6.99 -8.91
C ASP A 167 21.25 8.41 -8.30
N GLU A 168 21.83 9.33 -9.05
CA GLU A 168 22.08 10.73 -8.63
C GLU A 168 20.94 11.70 -8.98
N LYS A 169 19.90 11.23 -9.66
CA LYS A 169 18.79 12.06 -10.12
C LYS A 169 17.72 12.19 -9.04
N GLU A 170 17.02 13.31 -9.10
CA GLU A 170 15.81 13.51 -8.33
C GLU A 170 14.76 12.46 -8.74
N GLY A 171 14.25 11.74 -7.75
CA GLY A 171 13.14 10.81 -7.94
C GLY A 171 11.84 11.57 -8.17
N ARG A 172 10.85 10.88 -8.73
CA ARG A 172 9.51 11.44 -8.94
C ARG A 172 8.46 10.63 -8.19
N PRO A 173 7.27 11.21 -7.92
CA PRO A 173 6.14 10.44 -7.44
C PRO A 173 5.75 9.35 -8.45
N LEU A 174 5.47 8.14 -7.94
CA LEU A 174 5.01 6.97 -8.70
C LEU A 174 3.81 6.35 -7.99
N GLY A 175 2.94 5.67 -8.74
CA GLY A 175 1.81 4.90 -8.19
C GLY A 175 0.96 5.71 -7.21
N LEU A 176 0.91 5.28 -5.94
CA LEU A 176 0.15 5.93 -4.85
C LEU A 176 0.44 7.44 -4.74
N LEU A 177 1.66 7.86 -5.06
CA LEU A 177 2.10 9.24 -4.94
C LEU A 177 1.83 10.07 -6.21
N ALA A 178 1.48 9.43 -7.32
CA ALA A 178 1.26 10.06 -8.62
C ALA A 178 -0.23 10.21 -8.98
N HIS A 179 -1.04 9.18 -8.73
CA HIS A 179 -2.46 9.17 -9.09
C HIS A 179 -3.34 8.66 -7.94
N PRO A 180 -4.61 9.12 -7.84
CA PRO A 180 -5.54 8.63 -6.84
C PRO A 180 -5.70 7.11 -6.88
N VAL A 181 -5.87 6.48 -5.72
CA VAL A 181 -6.10 5.04 -5.62
C VAL A 181 -7.57 4.75 -5.34
N VAL A 182 -8.17 3.89 -6.15
CA VAL A 182 -9.50 3.31 -5.95
C VAL A 182 -9.34 1.85 -5.52
N ASN A 183 -10.17 1.45 -4.56
CA ASN A 183 -10.18 0.12 -3.98
C ASN A 183 -11.57 -0.51 -4.09
N LEU A 184 -11.66 -1.82 -3.91
CA LEU A 184 -12.91 -2.58 -3.97
C LEU A 184 -13.25 -3.18 -2.62
N ALA A 185 -14.35 -2.73 -2.02
CA ALA A 185 -14.81 -3.20 -0.72
C ALA A 185 -16.04 -4.11 -0.85
N GLY A 186 -15.97 -5.29 -0.25
CA GLY A 186 -17.14 -6.13 0.05
C GLY A 186 -17.63 -5.93 1.49
N SER A 187 -18.70 -6.63 1.86
CA SER A 187 -19.19 -6.68 3.24
C SER A 187 -19.70 -8.09 3.53
N PRO A 188 -18.78 -9.06 3.63
CA PRO A 188 -19.13 -10.46 3.75
C PRO A 188 -19.92 -10.72 5.04
N SER A 189 -20.89 -11.63 4.96
CA SER A 189 -21.72 -12.05 6.08
C SER A 189 -21.78 -13.58 6.14
N VAL A 190 -21.82 -14.10 7.36
CA VAL A 190 -22.15 -15.52 7.65
C VAL A 190 -23.50 -15.65 8.37
N VAL A 191 -24.23 -14.54 8.50
CA VAL A 191 -25.59 -14.52 9.04
C VAL A 191 -26.55 -14.88 7.91
N GLY A 192 -27.21 -16.04 8.02
CA GLY A 192 -28.02 -16.59 6.95
C GLY A 192 -27.17 -17.38 5.96
N GLU A 193 -27.43 -17.22 4.65
CA GLU A 193 -26.59 -17.80 3.61
C GLU A 193 -25.29 -16.98 3.46
N PRO A 194 -24.11 -17.60 3.54
CA PRO A 194 -22.85 -16.86 3.40
C PRO A 194 -22.69 -16.21 2.02
N ASP A 195 -22.40 -14.92 2.01
CA ASP A 195 -22.09 -14.15 0.80
C ASP A 195 -21.02 -13.08 1.06
N ARG A 196 -20.50 -12.47 -0.02
CA ARG A 196 -19.44 -11.46 0.03
C ARG A 196 -19.94 -10.01 0.18
N GLY A 197 -21.25 -9.81 0.21
CA GLY A 197 -21.94 -8.54 0.11
C GLY A 197 -21.82 -7.88 -1.27
N SER A 198 -22.51 -6.75 -1.45
CA SER A 198 -22.33 -5.90 -2.62
C SER A 198 -20.94 -5.29 -2.64
N LEU A 199 -20.29 -5.35 -3.80
CA LEU A 199 -18.99 -4.72 -4.01
C LEU A 199 -19.16 -3.22 -4.27
N ARG A 200 -18.31 -2.40 -3.64
CA ARG A 200 -18.31 -0.94 -3.75
C ARG A 200 -16.92 -0.43 -4.07
N LEU A 201 -16.82 0.50 -5.02
CA LEU A 201 -15.58 1.21 -5.29
C LEU A 201 -15.41 2.32 -4.27
N LEU A 202 -14.30 2.29 -3.53
CA LEU A 202 -13.99 3.26 -2.49
C LEU A 202 -12.70 4.01 -2.83
N ARG A 203 -12.65 5.28 -2.46
CA ARG A 203 -11.43 6.10 -2.48
C ARG A 203 -11.19 6.70 -1.10
N ALA A 204 -9.95 6.67 -0.63
CA ALA A 204 -9.59 7.34 0.61
C ALA A 204 -9.74 8.87 0.48
N ALA A 205 -10.29 9.51 1.51
CA ALA A 205 -10.33 10.97 1.62
C ALA A 205 -8.99 11.48 2.17
N VAL A 206 -8.01 11.61 1.29
CA VAL A 206 -6.63 12.02 1.63
C VAL A 206 -6.53 13.55 1.76
N GLY A 207 -5.86 14.01 2.81
CA GLY A 207 -5.48 15.41 3.04
C GLY A 207 -4.06 15.54 3.57
N ASP A 208 -3.59 16.77 3.78
CA ASP A 208 -2.28 17.10 4.36
C ASP A 208 -1.09 16.33 3.75
N VAL A 209 -1.07 16.21 2.42
CA VAL A 209 0.00 15.50 1.72
C VAL A 209 1.29 16.30 1.79
N VAL A 210 2.34 15.69 2.35
CA VAL A 210 3.70 16.22 2.37
C VAL A 210 4.62 15.20 1.71
N LEU A 211 5.27 15.62 0.62
CA LEU A 211 6.29 14.83 -0.06
C LEU A 211 7.67 15.36 0.32
N GLY A 212 8.51 14.48 0.86
CA GLY A 212 9.93 14.75 1.06
C GLY A 212 10.73 14.54 -0.24
N PRO A 213 12.05 14.80 -0.20
CA PRO A 213 12.94 14.51 -1.32
C PRO A 213 12.86 13.03 -1.72
N MET A 214 12.94 12.79 -3.03
CA MET A 214 12.96 11.44 -3.60
C MET A 214 14.26 11.22 -4.37
N THR A 215 14.73 9.98 -4.37
CA THR A 215 15.91 9.56 -5.12
C THR A 215 15.50 8.53 -6.17
N SER A 216 15.86 8.80 -7.42
CA SER A 216 15.61 7.90 -8.56
C SER A 216 16.49 6.66 -8.46
N GLY A 217 16.10 5.61 -9.20
CA GLY A 217 16.90 4.41 -9.38
C GLY A 217 16.26 3.43 -10.36
N THR A 218 16.84 2.24 -10.40
CA THR A 218 16.32 1.08 -11.14
C THR A 218 16.23 -0.12 -10.21
N ALA A 219 15.43 -1.14 -10.54
CA ALA A 219 15.31 -2.32 -9.68
C ALA A 219 15.28 -3.64 -10.44
N GLU A 220 15.80 -4.67 -9.76
CA GLU A 220 15.38 -6.06 -10.00
C GLU A 220 14.16 -6.33 -9.10
N LEU A 221 13.00 -6.60 -9.70
CA LEU A 221 11.76 -6.94 -9.00
C LEU A 221 11.30 -8.33 -9.46
N ARG A 222 11.08 -9.23 -8.49
CA ARG A 222 10.63 -10.60 -8.77
C ARG A 222 9.40 -10.91 -7.96
N TYR A 223 8.38 -11.41 -8.63
CA TYR A 223 7.19 -12.00 -8.01
C TYR A 223 7.26 -13.52 -8.14
N PHE A 224 6.89 -14.23 -7.08
CA PHE A 224 6.99 -15.68 -6.98
C PHE A 224 5.60 -16.32 -6.94
N ASP A 225 5.52 -17.54 -7.49
CA ASP A 225 4.30 -18.35 -7.43
C ASP A 225 3.95 -18.71 -5.97
N SER A 226 2.66 -18.70 -5.68
CA SER A 226 2.10 -19.15 -4.40
C SER A 226 0.77 -19.87 -4.66
N PRO A 227 0.47 -20.95 -3.92
CA PRO A 227 -0.81 -21.65 -4.04
C PRO A 227 -2.02 -20.82 -3.54
N HIS A 228 -1.79 -19.70 -2.84
CA HIS A 228 -2.85 -18.92 -2.18
C HIS A 228 -2.71 -17.40 -2.38
N ASP A 229 -1.77 -16.96 -3.22
CA ASP A 229 -1.54 -15.55 -3.54
C ASP A 229 -1.22 -15.42 -5.03
N GLU A 230 -2.02 -14.64 -5.74
CA GLU A 230 -1.94 -14.51 -7.20
C GLU A 230 -1.13 -13.28 -7.61
N ILE A 231 0.06 -13.10 -7.02
CA ILE A 231 0.93 -11.96 -7.37
C ILE A 231 1.80 -12.23 -8.60
N ALA A 232 2.21 -13.49 -8.80
CA ALA A 232 3.11 -13.87 -9.88
C ALA A 232 2.61 -13.47 -11.29
N PRO A 233 1.31 -13.54 -11.62
CA PRO A 233 0.80 -13.07 -12.91
C PRO A 233 1.07 -11.58 -13.19
N LEU A 234 1.15 -10.75 -12.14
CA LEU A 234 1.43 -9.31 -12.25
C LEU A 234 2.93 -8.99 -12.34
N ALA A 235 3.79 -9.99 -12.60
CA ALA A 235 5.23 -9.80 -12.67
C ALA A 235 5.65 -8.73 -13.70
N PRO A 236 6.72 -7.97 -13.41
CA PRO A 236 7.22 -6.93 -14.30
C PRO A 236 7.73 -7.50 -15.63
N ARG A 237 7.48 -6.76 -16.70
CA ARG A 237 8.04 -6.95 -18.03
C ARG A 237 9.07 -5.86 -18.31
N GLY A 238 10.31 -6.27 -18.56
CA GLY A 238 11.38 -5.34 -18.89
C GLY A 238 11.92 -4.58 -17.68
N ALA A 239 12.25 -3.30 -17.88
CA ALA A 239 12.91 -2.48 -16.88
C ALA A 239 11.94 -2.02 -15.78
N VAL A 240 12.46 -1.91 -14.55
CA VAL A 240 11.72 -1.39 -13.40
C VAL A 240 12.38 -0.09 -12.95
N GLU A 241 11.60 0.99 -12.99
CA GLU A 241 11.97 2.29 -12.44
C GLU A 241 11.73 2.27 -10.92
N ALA A 242 12.68 2.81 -10.15
CA ALA A 242 12.56 2.93 -8.71
C ALA A 242 12.56 4.40 -8.28
N SER A 243 11.78 4.72 -7.24
CA SER A 243 11.81 6.02 -6.56
C SER A 243 11.68 5.78 -5.06
N LEU A 244 12.71 6.15 -4.30
CA LEU A 244 12.73 6.06 -2.83
C LEU A 244 12.47 7.46 -2.25
N GLY A 245 11.46 7.59 -1.40
CA GLY A 245 11.10 8.87 -0.81
C GLY A 245 10.49 8.74 0.59
N MET A 246 10.29 9.89 1.22
CA MET A 246 9.52 10.01 2.46
C MET A 246 8.21 10.75 2.16
N VAL A 247 7.12 10.34 2.80
CA VAL A 247 5.81 10.95 2.62
C VAL A 247 5.06 11.00 3.95
N ALA A 248 4.25 12.04 4.13
CA ALA A 248 3.21 12.07 5.15
C ALA A 248 1.85 12.42 4.54
N ILE A 249 0.79 11.82 5.07
CA ILE A 249 -0.60 12.01 4.64
C ILE A 249 -1.56 11.91 5.83
N THR A 250 -2.72 12.55 5.71
CA THR A 250 -3.86 12.36 6.61
C THR A 250 -4.99 11.65 5.87
N ILE A 251 -5.54 10.60 6.46
CA ILE A 251 -6.77 9.94 5.99
C ILE A 251 -7.94 10.39 6.84
N ASN A 252 -8.87 11.13 6.24
CA ASN A 252 -10.07 11.66 6.91
C ASN A 252 -11.27 10.68 6.88
N GLY A 253 -11.18 9.63 6.06
CA GLY A 253 -12.24 8.65 5.85
C GLY A 253 -12.12 8.02 4.47
N ALA A 254 -13.21 7.44 3.97
CA ALA A 254 -13.33 6.95 2.60
C ALA A 254 -14.67 7.40 2.01
N VAL A 255 -14.68 7.62 0.70
CA VAL A 255 -15.88 7.95 -0.07
C VAL A 255 -16.13 6.89 -1.11
N GLU A 256 -17.40 6.62 -1.39
CA GLU A 256 -17.79 5.76 -2.50
C GLU A 256 -17.60 6.51 -3.83
N VAL A 257 -16.94 5.88 -4.78
CA VAL A 257 -16.77 6.39 -6.13
C VAL A 257 -18.07 6.11 -6.87
N LYS A 258 -18.80 7.18 -7.22
CA LYS A 258 -19.99 7.10 -8.07
C LYS A 258 -19.55 7.29 -9.51
N GLU A 259 -20.05 6.44 -10.40
CA GLU A 259 -19.90 6.57 -11.86
C GLU A 259 -20.41 7.92 -12.37
#